data_AF-T0YNS0-F1
#
_entry.id   AF-T0YNS0-F1
#
_cell.length_a   1.000
_cell.length_b   1.000
_cell.length_c   1.000
_cell.angle_alpha   90.00
_cell.angle_beta   90.00
_cell.angle_gamma   90.00
#
_symmetry.space_group_name_H-M   'P 1'
#
loop_
_entity.id
_entity.type
_entity.pdbx_description
1 polymer ?
#
loop_
_entity_poly.entity_id
_entity_poly.type
_entity_poly.pdbx_seq_one_letter_code
_entity_poly.pdbx_strand_id
1 'polypeptide(L)'
;MCYSAQIWADYNKFTKVFGALMDIKEFVRLFWERAENSTIKIPKAMEAAFADPQTEQERQIKALIVAYTADQVGKTERELFQQTKRLADAERTLQSQTTKAAIESKRIAADKIEKAKGKLADLRRTDLRPRDSRIFPGNYAPVMVMEDGKRVVKPMRYQCRPAGKPAFYDTKFPGTYNARRDNLEGFWKTLFGHT
;
A
#
# COMPACT_ATOMS: atom_id res chain seq x y z
N MET A 1 -13.43 -13.38 -0.51
CA MET A 1 -12.52 -13.48 0.65
C MET A 1 -11.22 -12.78 0.30
N CYS A 2 -10.85 -11.68 0.96
CA CYS A 2 -9.55 -11.02 0.73
C CYS A 2 -8.54 -11.59 1.74
N TYR A 3 -7.59 -12.39 1.25
CA TYR A 3 -6.49 -12.89 2.08
C TYR A 3 -5.45 -11.79 2.24
N SER A 4 -5.01 -11.56 3.47
CA SER A 4 -3.92 -10.64 3.77
C SER A 4 -2.74 -11.42 4.32
N ALA A 5 -1.53 -10.92 4.10
CA ALA A 5 -0.31 -11.49 4.67
C ALA A 5 0.37 -10.45 5.55
N GLN A 6 0.96 -10.88 6.67
CA GLN A 6 1.88 -10.06 7.42
C GLN A 6 3.30 -10.53 7.10
N ILE A 7 4.10 -9.63 6.55
CA ILE A 7 5.44 -9.95 6.07
C ILE A 7 6.52 -9.38 6.98
N TRP A 8 7.75 -9.82 6.81
CA TRP A 8 8.90 -9.02 7.18
C TRP A 8 9.20 -8.11 6.00
N ALA A 9 9.02 -6.80 6.19
CA ALA A 9 9.17 -5.82 5.12
C ALA A 9 10.54 -5.09 5.16
N ASP A 10 11.34 -5.33 6.19
CA ASP A 10 12.67 -4.75 6.36
C ASP A 10 13.68 -5.48 5.45
N TYR A 11 14.16 -4.80 4.41
CA TYR A 11 15.14 -5.36 3.49
C TYR A 11 16.51 -5.60 4.15
N ASN A 12 16.89 -4.82 5.17
CA ASN A 12 18.15 -5.03 5.88
C ASN A 12 18.17 -6.39 6.57
N LYS A 13 17.01 -6.89 6.98
CA LYS A 13 16.88 -8.25 7.50
C LYS A 13 17.12 -9.28 6.41
N PHE A 14 16.62 -9.05 5.19
CA PHE A 14 16.83 -9.97 4.08
C PHE A 14 18.30 -10.04 3.63
N THR A 15 18.99 -8.90 3.56
CA THR A 15 20.42 -8.85 3.22
C THR A 15 21.26 -9.52 4.30
N LYS A 16 21.03 -9.20 5.59
CA LYS A 16 21.79 -9.75 6.71
C LYS A 16 21.58 -11.25 6.94
N VAL A 17 20.33 -11.73 6.85
CA VAL A 17 20.00 -13.13 7.17
C VAL A 17 20.30 -14.06 5.99
N PHE A 18 20.05 -13.61 4.75
CA PHE A 18 20.11 -14.51 3.59
C PHE A 18 21.24 -14.20 2.61
N GLY A 19 22.05 -13.17 2.87
CA GLY A 19 23.09 -12.70 1.95
C GLY A 19 22.52 -12.19 0.62
N ALA A 20 21.28 -11.72 0.63
CA ALA A 20 20.60 -11.27 -0.59
C ALA A 20 21.10 -9.89 -1.02
N LEU A 21 21.15 -9.66 -2.33
CA LEU A 21 21.43 -8.36 -2.93
C LEU A 21 20.11 -7.60 -3.13
N MET A 22 20.10 -6.30 -2.86
CA MET A 22 18.92 -5.48 -3.15
C MET A 22 19.04 -4.89 -4.55
N ASP A 23 18.00 -5.04 -5.36
CA ASP A 23 17.87 -4.30 -6.61
C ASP A 23 17.39 -2.87 -6.34
N ILE A 24 18.27 -2.05 -5.76
CA ILE A 24 17.96 -0.68 -5.32
C ILE A 24 17.36 0.16 -6.46
N LYS A 25 17.73 -0.10 -7.71
CA LYS A 25 17.23 0.63 -8.89
C LYS A 25 15.74 0.39 -9.09
N GLU A 26 15.27 -0.85 -8.92
CA GLU A 26 13.84 -1.17 -8.99
C GLU A 26 13.04 -0.52 -7.85
N PHE A 27 13.63 -0.37 -6.66
CA PHE A 27 12.99 0.38 -5.57
C PHE A 27 12.89 1.87 -5.90
N VAL A 28 13.96 2.49 -6.42
CA VAL A 28 13.92 3.88 -6.90
C VAL A 28 12.81 4.07 -7.93
N ARG A 29 12.74 3.17 -8.93
CA ARG A 29 11.69 3.18 -9.95
C ARG A 29 10.29 3.11 -9.34
N LEU A 30 10.05 2.18 -8.41
CA LEU A 30 8.75 2.05 -7.73
C LEU A 30 8.34 3.34 -7.01
N PHE A 31 9.25 3.94 -6.23
CA PHE A 31 8.92 5.15 -5.47
C PHE A 31 8.71 6.37 -6.39
N TRP A 32 9.41 6.43 -7.52
CA TRP A 32 9.17 7.42 -8.56
C TRP A 32 7.79 7.23 -9.19
N GLU A 33 7.44 6.02 -9.62
CA GLU A 33 6.12 5.70 -10.18
C GLU A 33 4.99 6.02 -9.21
N ARG A 34 5.19 5.83 -7.91
CA ARG A 34 4.19 6.20 -6.90
C ARG A 34 4.01 7.70 -6.76
N ALA A 35 5.06 8.49 -6.99
CA ALA A 35 4.93 9.96 -6.99
C ALA A 35 4.00 10.43 -8.11
N GLU A 36 4.03 9.76 -9.27
CA GLU A 36 3.13 10.03 -10.40
C GLU A 36 1.75 9.36 -10.24
N ASN A 37 1.71 8.19 -9.60
CA ASN A 37 0.51 7.39 -9.40
C ASN A 37 0.27 7.05 -7.92
N SER A 38 -0.53 7.89 -7.26
CA SER A 38 -0.89 7.71 -5.85
C SER A 38 -1.74 6.46 -5.54
N THR A 39 -2.18 5.71 -6.55
CA THR A 39 -2.90 4.43 -6.34
C THR A 39 -1.96 3.30 -5.94
N ILE A 40 -0.66 3.40 -6.26
CA ILE A 40 0.34 2.40 -5.88
C ILE A 40 0.42 2.29 -4.34
N LYS A 41 0.23 1.07 -3.84
CA LYS A 41 0.21 0.77 -2.40
C LYS A 41 1.53 0.14 -1.99
N ILE A 42 2.26 0.82 -1.10
CA ILE A 42 3.49 0.33 -0.48
C ILE A 42 3.26 0.32 1.04
N PRO A 43 3.52 -0.81 1.72
CA PRO A 43 3.38 -0.89 3.18
C PRO A 43 4.41 0.01 3.87
N LYS A 44 3.99 0.70 4.93
CA LYS A 44 4.85 1.64 5.68
C LYS A 44 6.12 0.97 6.23
N ALA A 45 6.05 -0.31 6.59
CA ALA A 45 7.22 -1.04 7.06
C ALA A 45 8.32 -1.23 5.98
N MET A 46 7.96 -1.20 4.70
CA MET A 46 8.93 -1.24 3.60
C MET A 46 9.59 0.14 3.39
N GLU A 47 8.85 1.22 3.60
CA GLU A 47 9.39 2.59 3.57
C GLU A 47 10.37 2.85 4.72
N ALA A 48 10.05 2.31 5.90
CA ALA A 48 10.85 2.50 7.10
C ALA A 48 12.29 2.00 6.97
N ALA A 49 12.55 1.06 6.06
CA ALA A 49 13.90 0.59 5.79
C ALA A 49 14.79 1.68 5.15
N PHE A 50 14.20 2.75 4.59
CA PHE A 50 14.89 3.91 4.02
C PHE A 50 14.89 5.13 4.97
N ALA A 51 14.52 4.96 6.24
CA ALA A 51 14.51 6.04 7.22
C ALA A 51 15.91 6.60 7.48
N ASP A 52 16.94 5.77 7.40
CA ASP A 52 18.35 6.13 7.61
C ASP A 52 19.21 5.76 6.37
N PRO A 53 19.18 6.58 5.30
CA PRO A 53 19.79 6.24 4.01
C PRO A 53 21.30 6.39 4.04
N GLN A 54 22.00 5.37 3.58
CA GLN A 54 23.47 5.30 3.51
C GLN A 54 24.00 5.62 2.11
N THR A 55 23.19 5.40 1.07
CA THR A 55 23.57 5.63 -0.33
C THR A 55 22.78 6.77 -0.97
N GLU A 56 23.24 7.25 -2.13
CA GLU A 56 22.53 8.29 -2.88
C GLU A 56 21.15 7.83 -3.35
N GLN A 57 21.05 6.58 -3.81
CA GLN A 57 19.78 5.99 -4.23
C GLN A 57 18.80 5.85 -3.06
N GLU A 58 19.29 5.48 -1.87
CA GLU A 58 18.44 5.46 -0.66
C GLU A 58 18.01 6.87 -0.24
N ARG A 59 18.88 7.88 -0.38
CA ARG A 59 18.51 9.29 -0.15
C ARG A 59 17.42 9.75 -1.13
N GLN A 60 17.51 9.36 -2.39
CA GLN A 60 16.48 9.62 -3.39
C GLN A 60 15.14 8.99 -3.01
N ILE A 61 15.13 7.71 -2.59
CA ILE A 61 13.91 7.04 -2.10
C ILE A 61 13.34 7.76 -0.89
N LYS A 62 14.17 8.13 0.09
CA LYS A 62 13.72 8.88 1.28
C LYS A 62 13.07 10.21 0.89
N ALA A 63 13.65 10.95 -0.06
CA ALA A 63 13.09 12.21 -0.55
C ALA A 63 11.69 11.99 -1.19
N LEU A 64 11.53 10.94 -2.00
CA LEU A 64 10.25 10.57 -2.62
C LEU A 64 9.21 10.17 -1.56
N ILE A 65 9.60 9.43 -0.52
CA ILE A 65 8.71 9.07 0.60
C ILE A 65 8.25 10.32 1.35
N VAL A 66 9.16 11.24 1.66
CA VAL A 66 8.84 12.50 2.37
C VAL A 66 7.89 13.36 1.55
N ALA A 67 8.18 13.56 0.25
CA ALA A 67 7.33 14.33 -0.64
C ALA A 67 5.92 13.73 -0.77
N TYR A 68 5.83 12.41 -0.98
CA TYR A 68 4.54 11.70 -1.02
C TYR A 68 3.77 11.87 0.30
N THR A 69 4.45 11.74 1.43
CA THR A 69 3.83 11.87 2.76
C THR A 69 3.29 13.28 2.99
N ALA A 70 4.06 14.31 2.62
CA ALA A 70 3.62 15.70 2.70
C ALA A 70 2.37 15.97 1.83
N ASP A 71 2.35 15.48 0.59
CA ASP A 71 1.17 15.58 -0.28
C ASP A 71 -0.05 14.86 0.33
N GLN A 72 0.13 13.65 0.86
CA GLN A 72 -0.96 12.90 1.49
C GLN A 72 -1.48 13.57 2.76
N VAL A 73 -0.60 14.18 3.57
CA VAL A 73 -0.99 14.97 4.74
C VAL A 73 -1.84 16.16 4.29
N GLY A 74 -1.35 16.97 3.35
CA GLY A 74 -2.09 18.14 2.87
C GLY A 74 -3.45 17.78 2.23
N LYS A 75 -3.54 16.67 1.47
CA LYS A 75 -4.81 16.15 0.95
C LYS A 75 -5.78 15.77 2.07
N THR A 76 -5.29 15.08 3.09
CA THR A 76 -6.12 14.59 4.20
C THR A 76 -6.56 15.74 5.12
N GLU A 77 -5.73 16.77 5.32
CA GLU A 77 -6.10 18.00 6.05
C GLU A 77 -7.20 18.78 5.33
N ARG A 78 -7.11 18.93 4.00
CA ARG A 78 -8.18 19.55 3.21
C ARG A 78 -9.49 18.77 3.33
N GLU A 79 -9.45 17.44 3.26
CA GLU A 79 -10.63 16.60 3.46
C GLU A 79 -11.20 16.79 4.88
N LEU A 80 -10.35 16.79 5.90
CA LEU A 80 -10.76 17.00 7.29
C LEU A 80 -11.48 18.36 7.46
N PHE A 81 -10.94 19.43 6.89
CA PHE A 81 -11.57 20.75 6.94
C PHE A 81 -12.95 20.75 6.25
N GLN A 82 -13.04 20.18 5.05
CA GLN A 82 -14.30 20.07 4.30
C GLN A 82 -15.37 19.30 5.08
N GLN A 83 -15.00 18.17 5.70
CA GLN A 83 -15.96 17.36 6.47
C GLN A 83 -16.34 18.04 7.79
N THR A 84 -15.42 18.77 8.43
CA THR A 84 -15.71 19.56 9.64
C THR A 84 -16.73 20.66 9.34
N LYS A 85 -16.57 21.38 8.22
CA LYS A 85 -17.57 22.34 7.76
C LYS A 85 -18.92 21.67 7.50
N ARG A 86 -18.92 20.54 6.79
CA ARG A 86 -20.14 19.78 6.49
C ARG A 86 -20.88 19.32 7.76
N LEU A 87 -20.15 18.93 8.80
CA LEU A 87 -20.72 18.55 10.08
C LEU A 87 -21.41 19.76 10.75
N ALA A 88 -20.71 20.89 10.84
CA ALA A 88 -21.26 22.11 11.46
C ALA A 88 -22.50 22.63 10.72
N ASP A 89 -22.49 22.61 9.38
CA ASP A 89 -23.64 23.03 8.58
C ASP A 89 -24.84 22.08 8.79
N ALA A 90 -24.61 20.76 8.85
CA ALA A 90 -25.65 19.79 9.15
C ALA A 90 -26.24 20.00 10.56
N GLU A 91 -25.40 20.30 11.56
CA GLU A 91 -25.85 20.58 12.92
C GLU A 91 -26.67 21.86 13.00
N ARG A 92 -26.27 22.92 12.29
CA ARG A 92 -27.06 24.17 12.19
C ARG A 92 -28.43 23.91 11.57
N THR A 93 -28.51 23.12 10.50
CA THR A 93 -29.80 22.74 9.91
C THR A 93 -30.68 21.97 10.89
N LEU A 94 -30.10 21.02 11.65
CA LEU A 94 -30.85 20.23 12.62
C LEU A 94 -31.40 21.06 13.78
N GLN A 95 -30.74 22.17 14.15
CA GLN A 95 -31.24 23.10 15.16
C GLN A 95 -32.50 23.84 14.67
N SER A 96 -32.57 24.21 13.39
CA SER A 96 -33.76 24.88 12.83
C SER A 96 -34.86 23.89 12.45
N GLN A 97 -34.50 22.74 11.87
CA GLN A 97 -35.45 21.75 11.39
C GLN A 97 -34.79 20.36 11.31
N THR A 98 -35.43 19.37 11.93
CA THR A 98 -34.98 17.98 11.81
C THR A 98 -35.35 17.41 10.44
N THR A 99 -34.35 17.14 9.60
CA THR A 99 -34.53 16.51 8.29
C THR A 99 -33.66 15.25 8.16
N LYS A 100 -34.16 14.24 7.43
CA LYS A 100 -33.40 13.00 7.18
C LYS A 100 -32.04 13.28 6.50
N ALA A 101 -32.02 14.25 5.58
CA ALA A 101 -30.80 14.64 4.87
C ALA A 101 -29.73 15.22 5.81
N ALA A 102 -30.11 16.08 6.76
CA ALA A 102 -29.17 16.66 7.72
C ALA A 102 -28.66 15.63 8.74
N ILE A 103 -29.52 14.69 9.19
CA ILE A 103 -29.12 13.56 10.04
C ILE A 103 -28.04 12.73 9.35
N GLU A 104 -28.28 12.33 8.10
CA GLU A 104 -27.36 11.48 7.35
C GLU A 104 -26.06 12.22 7.00
N SER A 105 -26.14 13.52 6.68
CA SER A 105 -24.96 14.35 6.43
C SER A 105 -24.07 14.44 7.68
N LYS A 106 -24.66 14.66 8.86
CA LYS A 106 -23.95 14.65 10.15
C LYS A 106 -23.24 13.31 10.38
N ARG A 107 -23.94 12.19 10.19
CA ARG A 107 -23.39 10.84 10.37
C ARG A 107 -22.19 10.59 9.45
N ILE A 108 -22.35 10.83 8.14
CA ILE A 108 -21.29 10.62 7.15
C ILE A 108 -20.09 11.53 7.42
N ALA A 109 -20.33 12.80 7.75
CA ALA A 109 -19.26 13.76 8.03
C ALA A 109 -18.46 13.33 9.26
N ALA A 110 -19.13 12.93 10.35
CA ALA A 110 -18.48 12.42 11.55
C ALA A 110 -17.60 11.18 11.26
N ASP A 111 -18.14 10.20 10.53
CA ASP A 111 -17.39 8.99 10.14
C ASP A 111 -16.13 9.34 9.32
N LYS A 112 -16.23 10.31 8.40
CA LYS A 112 -15.10 10.74 7.58
C LYS A 112 -14.08 11.56 8.35
N ILE A 113 -14.50 12.40 9.30
CA ILE A 113 -13.62 13.15 10.19
C ILE A 113 -12.74 12.18 10.99
N GLU A 114 -13.35 11.16 11.61
CA GLU A 114 -12.60 10.18 12.41
C GLU A 114 -11.62 9.37 11.55
N LYS A 115 -12.03 8.97 10.33
CA LYS A 115 -11.11 8.34 9.37
C LYS A 115 -9.96 9.26 8.97
N ALA A 116 -10.22 10.53 8.68
CA ALA A 116 -9.19 11.50 8.30
C ALA A 116 -8.19 11.75 9.44
N LYS A 117 -8.68 11.90 10.68
CA LYS A 117 -7.83 12.00 11.88
C LYS A 117 -6.95 10.77 12.05
N GLY A 118 -7.54 9.57 11.93
CA GLY A 118 -6.80 8.30 11.99
C GLY A 118 -5.71 8.22 10.92
N LYS A 119 -6.03 8.59 9.68
CA LYS A 119 -5.07 8.63 8.58
C LYS A 119 -3.93 9.63 8.83
N LEU A 120 -4.22 10.83 9.35
CA LEU A 120 -3.21 11.81 9.71
C LEU A 120 -2.28 11.31 10.83
N ALA A 121 -2.85 10.67 11.84
CA ALA A 121 -2.07 10.06 12.90
C ALA A 121 -1.14 8.96 12.35
N ASP A 122 -1.63 8.15 11.40
CA ASP A 122 -0.80 7.12 10.76
C ASP A 122 0.28 7.68 9.85
N LEU A 123 0.00 8.75 9.09
CA LEU A 123 0.99 9.43 8.24
C LEU A 123 2.10 10.07 9.07
N ARG A 124 1.77 10.69 10.21
CA ARG A 124 2.72 11.44 11.05
C ARG A 124 3.50 10.57 12.04
N ARG A 125 3.03 9.37 12.34
CA ARG A 125 3.69 8.45 13.28
C ARG A 125 5.07 8.03 12.75
N THR A 126 6.05 7.90 13.64
CA THR A 126 7.40 7.40 13.32
C THR A 126 7.56 5.92 13.62
N ASP A 127 7.02 5.45 14.75
CA ASP A 127 7.14 4.05 15.17
C ASP A 127 6.39 3.12 14.23
N LEU A 128 6.81 1.86 14.09
CA LEU A 128 6.08 0.83 13.33
C LEU A 128 5.12 0.04 14.23
N ARG A 129 4.01 -0.41 13.63
CA ARG A 129 3.01 -1.29 14.23
C ARG A 129 2.88 -2.55 13.36
N PRO A 130 2.45 -3.70 13.92
CA PRO A 130 2.26 -4.94 13.15
C PRO A 130 1.45 -4.77 11.86
N ARG A 131 0.44 -3.89 11.87
CA ARG A 131 -0.39 -3.57 10.69
C ARG A 131 0.37 -2.91 9.54
N ASP A 132 1.50 -2.27 9.79
CA ASP A 132 2.29 -1.59 8.76
C ASP A 132 3.06 -2.56 7.86
N SER A 133 3.16 -3.81 8.28
CA SER A 133 3.70 -4.91 7.47
C SER A 133 2.61 -5.80 6.88
N ARG A 134 1.33 -5.41 7.03
CA ARG A 134 0.20 -6.12 6.45
C ARG A 134 0.07 -5.71 4.99
N ILE A 135 0.06 -6.69 4.10
CA ILE A 135 -0.15 -6.49 2.67
C ILE A 135 -1.44 -7.16 2.22
N PHE A 136 -2.04 -6.57 1.20
CA PHE A 136 -3.22 -7.07 0.52
C PHE A 136 -2.88 -7.27 -0.96
N PRO A 137 -3.66 -8.10 -1.66
CA PRO A 137 -3.68 -8.18 -3.11
C PRO A 137 -3.39 -6.85 -3.83
N GLY A 138 -2.35 -6.84 -4.67
CA GLY A 138 -1.94 -5.67 -5.44
C GLY A 138 -1.02 -4.68 -4.72
N ASN A 139 -0.84 -4.79 -3.41
CA ASN A 139 0.19 -4.02 -2.70
C ASN A 139 1.59 -4.49 -3.11
N TYR A 140 2.56 -3.59 -3.15
CA TYR A 140 3.97 -3.96 -3.27
C TYR A 140 4.50 -4.58 -1.98
N ALA A 141 5.44 -5.49 -2.12
CA ALA A 141 6.19 -6.13 -1.06
C ALA A 141 7.62 -6.42 -1.55
N PRO A 142 8.62 -6.48 -0.65
CA PRO A 142 9.90 -7.07 -0.99
C PRO A 142 9.73 -8.56 -1.23
N VAL A 143 10.14 -9.02 -2.41
CA VAL A 143 10.13 -10.43 -2.79
C VAL A 143 11.57 -10.84 -3.12
N MET A 144 12.01 -11.93 -2.53
CA MET A 144 13.30 -12.53 -2.85
C MET A 144 13.12 -13.51 -4.00
N VAL A 145 13.96 -13.35 -5.02
CA VAL A 145 14.05 -14.24 -6.19
C VAL A 145 15.47 -14.75 -6.36
N MET A 146 15.63 -15.81 -7.14
CA MET A 146 16.94 -16.27 -7.60
C MET A 146 17.17 -15.74 -9.02
N GLU A 147 18.23 -14.96 -9.21
CA GLU A 147 18.68 -14.46 -10.52
C GLU A 147 20.17 -14.75 -10.66
N ASP A 148 20.57 -15.41 -11.75
CA ASP A 148 21.96 -15.78 -12.03
C ASP A 148 22.68 -16.45 -10.84
N GLY A 149 21.97 -17.34 -10.14
CA GLY A 149 22.49 -18.05 -8.97
C GLY A 149 22.60 -17.22 -7.69
N LYS A 150 22.13 -15.97 -7.68
CA LYS A 150 22.15 -15.06 -6.54
C LYS A 150 20.75 -14.76 -6.03
N ARG A 151 20.63 -14.59 -4.71
CA ARG A 151 19.40 -14.09 -4.09
C ARG A 151 19.30 -12.60 -4.31
N VAL A 152 18.24 -12.15 -4.96
CA VAL A 152 17.97 -10.73 -5.22
C VAL A 152 16.61 -10.35 -4.65
N VAL A 153 16.55 -9.25 -3.89
CA VAL A 153 15.30 -8.69 -3.37
C VAL A 153 14.81 -7.60 -4.31
N LYS A 154 13.57 -7.76 -4.79
CA LYS A 154 12.91 -6.81 -5.69
C LYS A 154 11.55 -6.39 -5.14
N PRO A 155 11.08 -5.17 -5.45
CA PRO A 155 9.74 -4.77 -5.10
C PRO A 155 8.75 -5.39 -6.11
N MET A 156 7.89 -6.29 -5.66
CA MET A 156 6.87 -6.93 -6.51
C MET A 156 5.48 -6.80 -5.88
N ARG A 157 4.43 -6.79 -6.70
CA ARG A 157 3.06 -6.81 -6.19
C ARG A 157 2.76 -8.17 -5.55
N TYR A 158 2.10 -8.16 -4.40
CA TYR A 158 1.55 -9.34 -3.75
C TYR A 158 0.34 -9.85 -4.54
N GLN A 159 0.65 -10.46 -5.68
CA GLN A 159 -0.29 -10.90 -6.69
C GLN A 159 0.46 -11.62 -7.82
N CYS A 160 -0.08 -12.74 -8.28
CA CYS A 160 0.51 -13.52 -9.37
C CYS A 160 -0.31 -13.38 -10.66
N ARG A 161 0.35 -13.04 -11.77
CA ARG A 161 -0.25 -13.13 -13.10
C ARG A 161 0.53 -14.14 -13.93
N PRO A 162 -0.12 -15.17 -14.52
CA PRO A 162 0.56 -16.09 -15.42
C PRO A 162 1.23 -15.33 -16.57
N ALA A 163 2.41 -15.79 -16.97
CA ALA A 163 3.13 -15.22 -18.10
C ALA A 163 2.25 -15.18 -19.37
N GLY A 164 2.36 -14.11 -20.14
CA GLY A 164 1.54 -13.87 -21.34
C GLY A 164 0.08 -13.47 -21.08
N LYS A 165 -0.41 -13.46 -19.84
CA LYS A 165 -1.75 -12.94 -19.54
C LYS A 165 -1.75 -11.41 -19.46
N PRO A 166 -2.82 -10.75 -19.95
CA PRO A 166 -2.90 -9.30 -20.02
C PRO A 166 -3.11 -8.66 -18.64
N ALA A 167 -2.68 -7.40 -18.49
CA ALA A 167 -2.66 -6.74 -17.19
C ALA A 167 -4.03 -6.57 -16.51
N PHE A 168 -5.12 -6.48 -17.26
CA PHE A 168 -6.46 -6.34 -16.68
C PHE A 168 -6.90 -7.58 -15.86
N TYR A 169 -6.24 -8.73 -16.03
CA TYR A 169 -6.49 -9.89 -15.18
C TYR A 169 -6.25 -9.56 -13.71
N ASP A 170 -5.36 -8.60 -13.45
CA ASP A 170 -5.00 -8.19 -12.11
C ASP A 170 -6.18 -7.68 -11.28
N THR A 171 -7.16 -7.07 -11.95
CA THR A 171 -8.34 -6.47 -11.33
C THR A 171 -9.61 -7.26 -11.62
N LYS A 172 -9.67 -7.95 -12.76
CA LYS A 172 -10.87 -8.68 -13.19
C LYS A 172 -11.12 -9.95 -12.38
N PHE A 173 -10.06 -10.67 -12.01
CA PHE A 173 -10.20 -12.00 -11.41
C PHE A 173 -9.70 -12.03 -9.97
N PRO A 174 -10.55 -12.41 -9.00
CA PRO A 174 -10.18 -12.44 -7.58
C PRO A 174 -9.24 -13.59 -7.19
N GLY A 175 -8.83 -14.42 -8.15
CA GLY A 175 -8.02 -15.63 -7.95
C GLY A 175 -6.56 -15.52 -8.41
N THR A 176 -6.15 -14.37 -8.95
CA THR A 176 -4.75 -14.10 -9.34
C THR A 176 -3.82 -13.98 -8.14
N TYR A 177 -4.36 -13.85 -6.92
CA TYR A 177 -3.57 -13.54 -5.74
C TYR A 177 -2.78 -14.72 -5.16
N ASN A 178 -3.28 -15.95 -5.33
CA ASN A 178 -2.69 -17.15 -4.77
C ASN A 178 -2.85 -18.30 -5.77
N ALA A 179 -1.76 -19.01 -6.08
CA ALA A 179 -1.84 -20.34 -6.68
C ALA A 179 -2.47 -21.31 -5.67
N ARG A 180 -3.78 -21.13 -5.43
CA ARG A 180 -4.52 -21.94 -4.46
C ARG A 180 -4.53 -23.37 -4.95
N ARG A 181 -4.32 -24.32 -4.03
CA ARG A 181 -4.30 -25.76 -4.34
C ARG A 181 -5.55 -26.19 -5.10
N ASP A 182 -6.72 -25.69 -4.72
CA ASP A 182 -8.02 -25.97 -5.35
C ASP A 182 -8.20 -25.34 -6.75
N ASN A 183 -7.26 -24.52 -7.21
CA ASN A 183 -7.30 -23.85 -8.51
C ASN A 183 -6.06 -24.13 -9.38
N LEU A 184 -5.19 -25.04 -8.93
CA LEU A 184 -3.97 -25.43 -9.66
C LEU A 184 -4.32 -26.06 -11.02
N GLU A 185 -5.32 -26.93 -11.04
CA GLU A 185 -5.83 -27.58 -12.27
C GLU A 185 -6.87 -26.74 -13.03
N GLY A 186 -7.21 -25.55 -12.50
CA GLY A 186 -8.15 -24.61 -13.10
C GLY A 186 -7.42 -23.46 -13.81
N PHE A 187 -7.37 -22.30 -13.16
CA PHE A 187 -6.73 -21.10 -13.70
C PHE A 187 -5.23 -21.29 -13.99
N TRP A 188 -4.55 -22.11 -13.17
CA TRP A 188 -3.10 -22.33 -13.24
C TRP A 188 -2.69 -23.57 -14.05
N LYS A 189 -3.64 -24.26 -14.69
CA LYS A 189 -3.43 -25.59 -15.30
C LYS A 189 -2.34 -25.66 -16.35
N THR A 190 -2.07 -24.54 -17.05
CA THR A 190 -1.04 -24.48 -18.08
C THR A 190 0.36 -24.27 -17.52
N LEU A 191 0.48 -23.98 -16.22
CA LEU A 191 1.76 -23.75 -15.52
C LEU A 191 2.02 -24.83 -14.47
N PHE A 192 0.97 -25.35 -13.82
CA PHE A 192 1.12 -26.37 -12.79
C PHE A 192 1.39 -27.74 -13.41
N GLY A 193 2.50 -28.38 -13.03
CA GLY A 193 2.89 -29.70 -13.54
C GLY A 193 3.56 -29.71 -14.91
N HIS A 194 3.91 -28.53 -15.44
CA HIS A 194 4.58 -28.36 -16.73
C HIS A 194 5.92 -27.63 -16.54
N THR A 195 6.97 -28.11 -17.19
CA THR A 195 8.31 -27.46 -17.28
C THR A 195 8.49 -26.75 -18.60
#